data_AF-A0A0R3TAD9-F1
#
_entry.id   AF-A0A0R3TAD9-F1
#
_cell.length_a   1.000
_cell.length_b   1.000
_cell.length_c   1.000
_cell.angle_alpha   90.00
_cell.angle_beta   90.00
_cell.angle_gamma   90.00
#
_symmetry.space_group_name_H-M   'P 1'
#
loop_
_entity.id
_entity.type
_entity.pdbx_description
1 polymer ?
#
loop_
_entity_poly.entity_id
_entity_poly.type
_entity_poly.pdbx_seq_one_letter_code
_entity_poly.pdbx_strand_id
1 'polypeptide(L)'
;MDVKYAKAIHESTCVIKNADLNGFNPHKLSEFSLEFIRALICSYNFYKKSTNPQSLNQSAELLKIISVFQRTLLNETYLGVLKGIDFPPDCLANLLAKSASLATTAEDIDLLLAFHGWKFVSQLLASFHVQIKEAFLENLYSCNGTPISDEFISSLLLSCKRLFIKCSADSESHGLEENGEPKWRGKLKLIAFICRLMVGCLQQFQSVLFLTTENYTHRRVIDFISWIIEVQFAGGLFSSGTGLDENFLKEVSTSLFVASEMILKCICQIESDSGHEASSATKALVLTNLTPLVNCRILSKVLVNLSKRHDPAVFKLWLSEEFNAYAEFFTNLDAAFADWRPYETVSNASAFHVPRFLNFKTDQKHLSSAVEQFLTTLTVEISKSVRNLPHEFFGYLETALLESVLHASSVVSIVAQDIWCFVVRYGSAELCWQYVILLGNTVLCLAEKYHSTPQTGHPPLEQMSRLGGLLSRFLIFLTARQQVRSRLYHF
;
A
#
# COMPACT_ATOMS: atom_id res chain seq x y z
N MET A 1 16.04 -34.29 -24.30
CA MET A 1 16.72 -33.47 -23.29
C MET A 1 16.38 -33.90 -21.86
N ASP A 2 15.32 -34.68 -21.63
CA ASP A 2 14.78 -35.05 -20.31
C ASP A 2 15.67 -35.88 -19.39
N VAL A 3 16.46 -36.82 -19.93
CA VAL A 3 17.22 -37.77 -19.08
C VAL A 3 18.44 -37.11 -18.41
N LYS A 4 19.08 -36.13 -19.07
CA LYS A 4 20.29 -35.46 -18.53
C LYS A 4 19.97 -34.58 -17.33
N TYR A 5 18.87 -33.82 -17.40
CA TYR A 5 18.42 -33.00 -16.29
C TYR A 5 17.87 -33.86 -15.14
N ALA A 6 17.04 -34.86 -15.43
CA ALA A 6 16.55 -35.77 -14.38
C ALA A 6 17.68 -36.50 -13.65
N LYS A 7 18.74 -36.91 -14.36
CA LYS A 7 19.93 -37.53 -13.77
C LYS A 7 20.73 -36.55 -12.90
N ALA A 8 21.01 -35.34 -13.39
CA ALA A 8 21.72 -34.31 -12.62
C ALA A 8 20.95 -33.91 -11.34
N ILE A 9 19.63 -33.85 -11.44
CA ILE A 9 18.74 -33.54 -10.32
C ILE A 9 18.69 -34.71 -9.31
N HIS A 10 18.66 -35.97 -9.77
CA HIS A 10 18.74 -37.15 -8.91
C HIS A 10 20.07 -37.23 -8.16
N GLU A 11 21.20 -37.01 -8.84
CA GLU A 11 22.54 -36.98 -8.26
C GLU A 11 22.66 -35.87 -7.20
N SER A 12 22.17 -34.67 -7.50
CA SER A 12 22.13 -33.53 -6.56
C SER A 12 21.37 -33.83 -5.26
N THR A 13 20.33 -34.65 -5.35
CA THR A 13 19.43 -34.95 -4.23
C THR A 13 19.98 -36.04 -3.32
N CYS A 14 20.69 -37.02 -3.89
CA CYS A 14 21.49 -37.97 -3.13
C CYS A 14 22.62 -37.26 -2.38
N VAL A 15 23.24 -36.23 -2.98
CA VAL A 15 24.24 -35.41 -2.29
C VAL A 15 23.62 -34.67 -1.11
N ILE A 16 22.49 -33.98 -1.26
CA ILE A 16 21.86 -33.27 -0.12
C ILE A 16 21.41 -34.23 1.00
N LYS A 17 20.87 -35.41 0.66
CA LYS A 17 20.38 -36.38 1.66
C LYS A 17 21.50 -37.10 2.42
N ASN A 18 22.65 -37.28 1.81
CA ASN A 18 23.75 -38.07 2.36
C ASN A 18 25.00 -37.24 2.73
N ALA A 19 25.05 -35.96 2.40
CA ALA A 19 26.17 -35.12 2.73
C ALA A 19 26.13 -34.71 4.20
N ASP A 20 27.15 -35.15 4.94
CA ASP A 20 27.61 -34.45 6.13
C ASP A 20 28.18 -33.10 5.65
N LEU A 21 27.33 -32.08 5.58
CA LEU A 21 27.68 -30.75 5.03
C LEU A 21 28.56 -29.93 5.99
N ASN A 22 28.94 -30.52 7.14
CA ASN A 22 29.91 -29.95 8.06
C ASN A 22 31.29 -29.87 7.38
N GLY A 23 31.67 -28.66 6.94
CA GLY A 23 32.93 -28.39 6.25
C GLY A 23 32.78 -27.94 4.78
N PHE A 24 31.56 -27.82 4.25
CA PHE A 24 31.35 -27.25 2.92
C PHE A 24 31.61 -25.74 2.91
N ASN A 25 32.23 -25.24 1.83
CA ASN A 25 32.41 -23.80 1.64
C ASN A 25 31.04 -23.13 1.45
N PRO A 26 30.68 -22.11 2.27
CA PRO A 26 29.38 -21.43 2.20
C PRO A 26 29.04 -20.88 0.81
N HIS A 27 30.03 -20.31 0.11
CA HIS A 27 29.82 -19.79 -1.25
C HIS A 27 29.47 -20.90 -2.24
N LYS A 28 30.13 -22.05 -2.17
CA LYS A 28 29.84 -23.19 -3.05
C LYS A 28 28.45 -23.78 -2.78
N LEU A 29 28.05 -23.85 -1.52
CA LEU A 29 26.72 -24.33 -1.14
C LEU A 29 25.63 -23.35 -1.58
N SER A 30 25.87 -22.04 -1.47
CA SER A 30 24.99 -21.01 -2.00
C SER A 30 24.88 -21.06 -3.52
N GLU A 31 26.01 -21.14 -4.24
CA GLU A 31 26.05 -21.25 -5.70
C GLU A 31 25.30 -22.49 -6.18
N PHE A 32 25.55 -23.64 -5.56
CA PHE A 32 24.80 -24.87 -5.82
C PHE A 32 23.30 -24.69 -5.59
N SER A 33 22.89 -24.05 -4.49
CA SER A 33 21.48 -23.76 -4.20
C SER A 33 20.84 -22.88 -5.28
N LEU A 34 21.55 -21.84 -5.71
CA LEU A 34 21.08 -20.89 -6.71
C LEU A 34 20.95 -21.55 -8.09
N GLU A 35 21.94 -22.33 -8.52
CA GLU A 35 21.86 -23.12 -9.75
C GLU A 35 20.72 -24.13 -9.70
N PHE A 36 20.54 -24.77 -8.55
CA PHE A 36 19.47 -25.73 -8.36
C PHE A 36 18.08 -25.06 -8.43
N ILE A 37 17.90 -23.92 -7.77
CA ILE A 37 16.67 -23.12 -7.87
C ILE A 37 16.42 -22.70 -9.32
N ARG A 38 17.45 -22.25 -10.03
CA ARG A 38 17.35 -21.88 -11.45
C ARG A 38 16.93 -23.07 -12.31
N ALA A 39 17.49 -24.25 -12.07
CA ALA A 39 17.10 -25.48 -12.76
C ALA A 39 15.62 -25.80 -12.53
N LEU A 40 15.14 -25.70 -11.28
CA LEU A 40 13.71 -25.90 -10.97
C LEU A 40 12.79 -24.89 -11.67
N ILE A 41 13.14 -23.60 -11.68
CA ILE A 41 12.39 -22.57 -12.40
C ILE A 41 12.32 -22.91 -13.90
N CYS A 42 13.44 -23.30 -14.50
CA CYS A 42 13.49 -23.75 -15.89
C CYS A 42 12.61 -24.98 -16.13
N SER A 43 12.64 -25.97 -15.23
CA SER A 43 11.79 -27.17 -15.32
C SER A 43 10.31 -26.84 -15.23
N TYR A 44 9.91 -25.94 -14.34
CA TYR A 44 8.53 -25.47 -14.26
C TYR A 44 8.09 -24.73 -15.52
N ASN A 45 8.92 -23.82 -16.03
CA ASN A 45 8.61 -23.08 -17.25
C ASN A 45 8.52 -24.00 -18.48
N PHE A 46 9.37 -25.03 -18.54
CA PHE A 46 9.28 -26.07 -19.56
C PHE A 46 7.98 -26.86 -19.44
N TYR A 47 7.63 -27.32 -18.24
CA TYR A 47 6.37 -28.02 -17.97
C TYR A 47 5.16 -27.19 -18.42
N LYS A 48 5.13 -25.90 -18.09
CA LYS A 48 4.06 -24.96 -18.48
C LYS A 48 3.92 -24.82 -20.01
N LYS A 49 5.01 -24.88 -20.76
CA LYS A 49 5.00 -24.79 -22.24
C LYS A 49 4.63 -26.11 -22.92
N SER A 50 4.86 -27.24 -22.25
CA SER A 50 4.69 -28.58 -22.80
C SER A 50 3.26 -29.12 -22.73
N THR A 51 2.25 -28.28 -22.49
CA THR A 51 0.83 -28.67 -22.45
C THR A 51 0.29 -29.00 -23.85
N ASN A 52 0.72 -30.13 -24.39
CA ASN A 52 0.15 -30.78 -25.58
C ASN A 52 -0.54 -32.07 -25.11
N PRO A 53 -1.81 -32.33 -25.47
CA PRO A 53 -2.66 -33.37 -24.84
C PRO A 53 -2.17 -34.82 -25.01
N GLN A 54 -1.20 -35.10 -25.90
CA GLN A 54 -0.63 -36.44 -26.08
C GLN A 54 0.47 -36.83 -25.07
N SER A 55 0.89 -35.92 -24.17
CA SER A 55 2.03 -36.13 -23.25
C SER A 55 1.67 -36.37 -21.77
N LEU A 56 0.38 -36.56 -21.44
CA LEU A 56 -0.15 -36.50 -20.07
C LEU A 56 0.59 -37.39 -19.04
N ASN A 57 1.04 -38.58 -19.43
CA ASN A 57 1.77 -39.49 -18.52
C ASN A 57 3.21 -39.05 -18.25
N GLN A 58 3.91 -38.52 -19.25
CA GLN A 58 5.28 -37.99 -19.07
C GLN A 58 5.28 -36.69 -18.25
N SER A 59 4.23 -35.87 -18.40
CA SER A 59 4.03 -34.69 -17.56
C SER A 59 3.79 -35.04 -16.08
N ALA A 60 3.00 -36.08 -15.77
CA ALA A 60 2.76 -36.48 -14.38
C ALA A 60 4.03 -37.00 -13.67
N GLU A 61 4.89 -37.72 -14.39
CA GLU A 61 6.15 -38.21 -13.86
C GLU A 61 7.17 -37.08 -13.65
N LEU A 62 7.27 -36.14 -14.61
CA LEU A 62 8.08 -34.93 -14.46
C LEU A 62 7.62 -34.07 -13.27
N LEU A 63 6.31 -33.95 -13.03
CA LEU A 63 5.77 -33.23 -11.88
C LEU A 63 6.11 -33.92 -10.55
N LYS A 64 6.01 -35.26 -10.47
CA LYS A 64 6.43 -36.03 -9.28
C LYS A 64 7.91 -35.83 -8.97
N ILE A 65 8.75 -35.89 -10.01
CA ILE A 65 10.17 -35.58 -9.98
C ILE A 65 10.35 -34.19 -9.36
N ILE A 66 9.83 -33.14 -10.00
CA ILE A 66 9.98 -31.75 -9.54
C ILE A 66 9.50 -31.57 -8.08
N SER A 67 8.37 -32.18 -7.72
CA SER A 67 7.80 -32.16 -6.36
C SER A 67 8.73 -32.76 -5.31
N VAL A 68 9.28 -33.95 -5.57
CA VAL A 68 10.25 -34.60 -4.66
C VAL A 68 11.50 -33.72 -4.50
N PHE A 69 11.93 -33.08 -5.58
CA PHE A 69 13.11 -32.23 -5.57
C PHE A 69 12.93 -30.94 -4.80
N GLN A 70 11.84 -30.23 -5.05
CA GLN A 70 11.51 -29.03 -4.29
C GLN A 70 11.37 -29.36 -2.79
N ARG A 71 10.70 -30.46 -2.43
CA ARG A 71 10.58 -30.88 -1.03
C ARG A 71 11.89 -31.29 -0.38
N THR A 72 12.90 -31.70 -1.15
CA THR A 72 14.20 -32.05 -0.60
C THR A 72 15.04 -30.80 -0.30
N LEU A 73 14.94 -29.76 -1.15
CA LEU A 73 15.66 -28.49 -0.96
C LEU A 73 14.94 -27.55 0.02
N LEU A 74 13.62 -27.48 -0.04
CA LEU A 74 12.81 -26.52 0.72
C LEU A 74 12.18 -27.20 1.94
N ASN A 75 13.00 -27.85 2.76
CA ASN A 75 12.57 -28.48 4.01
C ASN A 75 13.34 -27.97 5.23
N GLU A 76 12.84 -28.36 6.40
CA GLU A 76 13.40 -27.95 7.69
C GLU A 76 14.80 -28.55 7.92
N THR A 77 15.10 -29.72 7.35
CA THR A 77 16.44 -30.32 7.42
C THR A 77 17.47 -29.46 6.70
N TYR A 78 17.18 -29.01 5.47
CA TYR A 78 18.05 -28.14 4.71
C TYR A 78 18.24 -26.79 5.41
N LEU A 79 17.17 -26.20 5.93
CA LEU A 79 17.26 -25.00 6.75
C LEU A 79 18.11 -25.22 8.01
N GLY A 80 18.00 -26.39 8.64
CA GLY A 80 18.84 -26.79 9.78
C GLY A 80 20.33 -26.83 9.41
N VAL A 81 20.66 -27.34 8.23
CA VAL A 81 22.04 -27.29 7.70
C VAL A 81 22.48 -25.85 7.49
N LEU A 82 21.64 -25.00 6.88
CA LEU A 82 21.99 -23.60 6.66
C LEU A 82 22.32 -22.88 7.96
N LYS A 83 21.63 -23.20 9.06
CA LYS A 83 21.87 -22.61 10.39
C LYS A 83 23.21 -23.02 11.01
N GLY A 84 23.77 -24.15 10.60
CA GLY A 84 25.06 -24.65 11.08
C GLY A 84 26.27 -24.04 10.37
N ILE A 85 26.05 -23.18 9.35
CA ILE A 85 27.08 -22.64 8.50
C ILE A 85 27.01 -21.11 8.55
N ASP A 86 28.16 -20.45 8.66
CA ASP A 86 28.25 -18.99 8.58
C ASP A 86 28.24 -18.56 7.12
N PHE A 87 27.08 -18.09 6.64
CA PHE A 87 26.91 -17.66 5.26
C PHE A 87 27.16 -16.16 5.11
N PRO A 88 27.84 -15.74 4.03
CA PRO A 88 27.89 -14.34 3.63
C PRO A 88 26.48 -13.76 3.48
N PRO A 89 26.21 -12.54 3.98
CA PRO A 89 24.93 -11.86 3.86
C PRO A 89 24.34 -11.91 2.43
N ASP A 90 25.14 -11.56 1.43
CA ASP A 90 24.73 -11.52 0.01
C ASP A 90 24.24 -12.87 -0.52
N CYS A 91 24.87 -13.96 -0.08
CA CYS A 91 24.47 -15.31 -0.46
C CYS A 91 23.06 -15.64 0.06
N LEU A 92 22.74 -15.23 1.30
CA LEU A 92 21.43 -15.45 1.92
C LEU A 92 20.34 -14.57 1.28
N ALA A 93 20.65 -13.31 0.98
CA ALA A 93 19.72 -12.41 0.31
C ALA A 93 19.38 -12.89 -1.12
N ASN A 94 20.38 -13.33 -1.87
CA ASN A 94 20.17 -13.92 -3.19
C ASN A 94 19.35 -15.22 -3.11
N LEU A 95 19.67 -16.10 -2.14
CA LEU A 95 18.92 -17.32 -1.92
C LEU A 95 17.45 -17.01 -1.62
N LEU A 96 17.19 -16.03 -0.74
CA LEU A 96 15.85 -15.57 -0.41
C LEU A 96 15.07 -15.11 -1.66
N ALA A 97 15.64 -14.19 -2.43
CA ALA A 97 14.97 -13.63 -3.62
C ALA A 97 14.69 -14.71 -4.67
N LYS A 98 15.64 -15.63 -4.91
CA LYS A 98 15.44 -16.74 -5.87
C LYS A 98 14.47 -17.79 -5.34
N SER A 99 14.45 -18.10 -4.05
CA SER A 99 13.45 -19.00 -3.45
C SER A 99 12.03 -18.41 -3.54
N ALA A 100 11.88 -17.09 -3.39
CA ALA A 100 10.60 -16.42 -3.61
C ALA A 100 10.16 -16.51 -5.08
N SER A 101 11.07 -16.25 -6.02
CA SER A 101 10.80 -16.40 -7.47
C SER A 101 10.39 -17.83 -7.86
N LEU A 102 11.04 -18.84 -7.25
CA LEU A 102 10.69 -20.25 -7.39
C LEU A 102 9.27 -20.52 -6.89
N ALA A 103 8.93 -20.02 -5.69
CA ALA A 103 7.60 -20.18 -5.12
C ALA A 103 6.52 -19.55 -6.01
N THR A 104 6.76 -18.35 -6.54
CA THR A 104 5.87 -17.69 -7.51
C THR A 104 5.68 -18.50 -8.79
N THR A 105 6.75 -19.15 -9.28
CA THR A 105 6.68 -19.96 -10.50
C THR A 105 5.88 -21.25 -10.28
N ALA A 106 5.98 -21.85 -9.09
CA ALA A 106 5.26 -23.08 -8.74
C ALA A 106 3.73 -22.90 -8.69
N GLU A 107 3.21 -21.69 -8.45
CA GLU A 107 1.77 -21.37 -8.33
C GLU A 107 0.96 -21.67 -9.60
N ASP A 108 1.59 -21.63 -10.76
CA ASP A 108 0.94 -21.93 -12.04
C ASP A 108 0.80 -23.43 -12.28
N ILE A 109 1.42 -24.26 -11.44
CA ILE A 109 1.55 -25.69 -11.65
C ILE A 109 0.85 -26.45 -10.51
N ASP A 110 1.23 -26.15 -9.27
CA ASP A 110 0.70 -26.81 -8.08
C ASP A 110 0.74 -25.86 -6.87
N LEU A 111 -0.44 -25.59 -6.29
CA LEU A 111 -0.60 -24.66 -5.18
C LEU A 111 0.08 -25.18 -3.89
N LEU A 112 0.11 -26.49 -3.67
CA LEU A 112 0.79 -27.10 -2.54
C LEU A 112 2.29 -26.91 -2.67
N LEU A 113 2.86 -27.08 -3.87
CA LEU A 113 4.27 -26.80 -4.13
C LEU A 113 4.62 -25.32 -3.89
N ALA A 114 3.79 -24.40 -4.35
CA ALA A 114 3.96 -22.98 -4.04
C ALA A 114 3.94 -22.70 -2.53
N PHE A 115 3.01 -23.31 -1.79
CA PHE A 115 2.92 -23.15 -0.34
C PHE A 115 4.20 -23.63 0.38
N HIS A 116 4.78 -24.76 -0.03
CA HIS A 116 6.06 -25.23 0.53
C HIS A 116 7.19 -24.22 0.26
N GLY A 117 7.25 -23.65 -0.95
CA GLY A 117 8.24 -22.63 -1.29
C GLY A 117 8.11 -21.38 -0.43
N TRP A 118 6.89 -20.85 -0.29
CA TRP A 118 6.63 -19.69 0.56
C TRP A 118 6.85 -19.97 2.05
N LYS A 119 6.54 -21.18 2.53
CA LYS A 119 6.86 -21.60 3.90
C LYS A 119 8.37 -21.59 4.15
N PHE A 120 9.16 -22.12 3.22
CA PHE A 120 10.62 -22.07 3.33
C PHE A 120 11.15 -20.63 3.34
N VAL A 121 10.67 -19.75 2.45
CA VAL A 121 11.01 -18.32 2.43
C VAL A 121 10.73 -17.67 3.79
N SER A 122 9.56 -17.94 4.37
CA SER A 122 9.19 -17.42 5.69
C SER A 122 10.13 -17.91 6.80
N GLN A 123 10.49 -19.20 6.78
CA GLN A 123 11.41 -19.78 7.76
C GLN A 123 12.85 -19.28 7.59
N LEU A 124 13.29 -19.05 6.34
CA LEU A 124 14.59 -18.48 6.02
C LEU A 124 14.69 -17.05 6.57
N LEU A 125 13.68 -16.21 6.32
CA LEU A 125 13.59 -14.87 6.89
C LEU A 125 13.64 -14.89 8.42
N ALA A 126 12.83 -15.74 9.06
CA ALA A 126 12.82 -15.84 10.52
C ALA A 126 14.20 -16.21 11.09
N SER A 127 14.95 -17.06 10.38
CA SER A 127 16.24 -17.57 10.84
C SER A 127 17.42 -16.61 10.58
N PHE A 128 17.37 -15.82 9.51
CA PHE A 128 18.52 -15.04 9.02
C PHE A 128 18.20 -13.55 8.79
N HIS A 129 17.16 -13.01 9.43
CA HIS A 129 16.73 -11.61 9.21
C HIS A 129 17.85 -10.59 9.44
N VAL A 130 18.78 -10.81 10.39
CA VAL A 130 19.88 -9.87 10.64
C VAL A 130 20.83 -9.82 9.43
N GLN A 131 21.35 -10.97 9.00
CA GLN A 131 22.26 -11.03 7.84
C GLN A 131 21.57 -10.55 6.56
N ILE A 132 20.29 -10.91 6.37
CA ILE A 132 19.54 -10.48 5.18
C ILE A 132 19.35 -8.96 5.17
N LYS A 133 19.13 -8.33 6.34
CA LYS A 133 19.02 -6.88 6.46
C LYS A 133 20.33 -6.18 6.07
N GLU A 134 21.46 -6.70 6.54
CA GLU A 134 22.79 -6.19 6.19
C GLU A 134 23.03 -6.29 4.68
N ALA A 135 22.77 -7.44 4.08
CA ALA A 135 22.90 -7.64 2.63
C ALA A 135 22.00 -6.69 1.82
N PHE A 136 20.76 -6.46 2.26
CA PHE A 136 19.88 -5.51 1.58
C PHE A 136 20.42 -4.08 1.63
N LEU A 137 21.05 -3.67 2.74
CA LEU A 137 21.68 -2.36 2.85
C LEU A 137 22.92 -2.27 1.97
N GLU A 138 23.83 -3.24 2.04
CA GLU A 138 25.06 -3.27 1.23
C GLU A 138 24.74 -3.27 -0.26
N ASN A 139 23.77 -4.08 -0.68
CA ASN A 139 23.33 -4.17 -2.08
C ASN A 139 22.69 -2.86 -2.59
N LEU A 140 21.98 -2.12 -1.72
CA LEU A 140 21.41 -0.84 -2.11
C LEU A 140 22.50 0.18 -2.49
N TYR A 141 23.65 0.14 -1.81
CA TYR A 141 24.77 1.04 -2.09
C TYR A 141 25.70 0.53 -3.20
N SER A 142 25.70 -0.77 -3.51
CA SER A 142 26.63 -1.37 -4.48
C SER A 142 26.32 -1.07 -5.97
N CYS A 143 25.33 -0.21 -6.28
CA CYS A 143 25.03 0.35 -7.61
C CYS A 143 24.85 -0.63 -8.80
N ASN A 144 24.55 -1.91 -8.54
CA ASN A 144 24.46 -2.93 -9.59
C ASN A 144 23.02 -3.45 -9.76
N GLY A 145 22.24 -2.79 -10.61
CA GLY A 145 20.92 -3.28 -11.06
C GLY A 145 19.78 -3.10 -10.05
N THR A 146 18.69 -3.86 -10.18
CA THR A 146 17.56 -3.78 -9.25
C THR A 146 17.99 -4.27 -7.86
N PRO A 147 17.70 -3.54 -6.76
CA PRO A 147 18.03 -4.00 -5.42
C PRO A 147 17.42 -5.37 -5.13
N ILE A 148 18.17 -6.25 -4.46
CA ILE A 148 17.72 -7.62 -4.13
C ILE A 148 16.45 -7.57 -3.27
N SER A 149 16.34 -6.59 -2.37
CA SER A 149 15.12 -6.35 -1.61
C SER A 149 13.92 -6.12 -2.52
N ASP A 150 14.10 -5.38 -3.60
CA ASP A 150 13.04 -5.02 -4.53
C ASP A 150 12.69 -6.20 -5.45
N GLU A 151 13.65 -7.03 -5.84
CA GLU A 151 13.39 -8.32 -6.51
C GLU A 151 12.56 -9.25 -5.63
N PHE A 152 12.90 -9.34 -4.33
CA PHE A 152 12.16 -10.14 -3.37
C PHE A 152 10.72 -9.63 -3.18
N ILE A 153 10.53 -8.33 -2.91
CA ILE A 153 9.19 -7.74 -2.78
C ILE A 153 8.39 -7.87 -4.09
N SER A 154 9.03 -7.76 -5.25
CA SER A 154 8.37 -7.99 -6.54
C SER A 154 7.81 -9.39 -6.67
N SER A 155 8.50 -10.40 -6.11
CA SER A 155 8.02 -11.80 -6.11
C SER A 155 6.77 -11.97 -5.23
N LEU A 156 6.75 -11.35 -4.04
CA LEU A 156 5.56 -11.31 -3.16
C LEU A 156 4.38 -10.65 -3.90
N LEU A 157 4.61 -9.48 -4.48
CA LEU A 157 3.59 -8.71 -5.19
C LEU A 157 3.04 -9.47 -6.39
N LEU A 158 3.91 -10.05 -7.21
CA LEU A 158 3.53 -10.78 -8.42
C LEU A 158 2.68 -12.01 -8.09
N SER A 159 3.08 -12.75 -7.05
CA SER A 159 2.31 -13.89 -6.53
C SER A 159 0.90 -13.46 -6.10
N CYS A 160 0.81 -12.45 -5.23
CA CYS A 160 -0.47 -11.94 -4.75
C CYS A 160 -1.37 -11.48 -5.91
N LYS A 161 -0.84 -10.70 -6.86
CA LYS A 161 -1.58 -10.25 -8.05
C LYS A 161 -2.11 -11.42 -8.88
N ARG A 162 -1.27 -12.40 -9.21
CA ARG A 162 -1.65 -13.55 -10.05
C ARG A 162 -2.69 -14.43 -9.37
N LEU A 163 -2.47 -14.76 -8.10
CA LEU A 163 -3.40 -15.58 -7.33
C LEU A 163 -4.74 -14.86 -7.15
N PHE A 164 -4.73 -13.55 -6.89
CA PHE A 164 -5.97 -12.79 -6.72
C PHE A 164 -6.79 -12.75 -8.00
N ILE A 165 -6.17 -12.53 -9.17
CA ILE A 165 -6.86 -12.61 -10.47
C ILE A 165 -7.54 -13.98 -10.66
N LYS A 166 -6.84 -15.08 -10.30
CA LYS A 166 -7.41 -16.43 -10.34
C LYS A 166 -8.57 -16.60 -9.35
N CYS A 167 -8.43 -16.09 -8.11
CA CYS A 167 -9.51 -16.11 -7.11
C CYS A 167 -10.76 -15.39 -7.61
N SER A 168 -10.60 -14.20 -8.19
CA SER A 168 -11.72 -13.43 -8.74
C SER A 168 -12.43 -14.20 -9.85
N ALA A 169 -11.68 -14.78 -10.81
CA ALA A 169 -12.27 -15.58 -11.88
C ALA A 169 -12.99 -16.84 -11.35
N ASP A 170 -12.40 -17.54 -10.38
CA ASP A 170 -13.02 -18.71 -9.76
C ASP A 170 -14.30 -18.34 -9.01
N SER A 171 -14.33 -17.18 -8.35
CA SER A 171 -15.50 -16.66 -7.64
C SER A 171 -16.67 -16.40 -8.59
N GLU A 172 -16.42 -15.84 -9.78
CA GLU A 172 -17.45 -15.62 -10.80
C GLU A 172 -18.03 -16.93 -11.36
N SER A 173 -17.21 -17.98 -11.44
CA SER A 173 -17.63 -19.29 -11.95
C SER A 173 -18.45 -20.12 -10.96
N HIS A 174 -18.56 -19.69 -9.70
CA HIS A 174 -19.14 -20.45 -8.58
C HIS A 174 -18.63 -21.91 -8.47
N GLY A 175 -17.39 -22.16 -8.90
CA GLY A 175 -16.81 -23.50 -8.96
C GLY A 175 -16.46 -24.05 -7.57
N LEU A 176 -16.93 -25.27 -7.28
CA LEU A 176 -16.57 -26.04 -6.09
C LEU A 176 -15.49 -27.08 -6.41
N GLU A 177 -14.64 -27.37 -5.43
CA GLU A 177 -13.75 -28.53 -5.40
C GLU A 177 -14.52 -29.81 -5.02
N GLU A 178 -13.90 -30.98 -5.20
CA GLU A 178 -14.50 -32.28 -4.87
C GLU A 178 -14.86 -32.42 -3.38
N ASN A 179 -14.18 -31.68 -2.51
CA ASN A 179 -14.43 -31.61 -1.07
C ASN A 179 -15.58 -30.65 -0.69
N GLY A 180 -16.21 -29.99 -1.66
CA GLY A 180 -17.26 -28.99 -1.46
C GLY A 180 -16.76 -27.59 -1.06
N GLU A 181 -15.45 -27.35 -0.98
CA GLU A 181 -14.90 -26.01 -0.76
C GLU A 181 -14.87 -25.20 -2.07
N PRO A 182 -14.97 -23.85 -2.01
CA PRO A 182 -14.78 -23.02 -3.19
C PRO A 182 -13.35 -23.12 -3.75
N LYS A 183 -13.20 -23.23 -5.08
CA LYS A 183 -11.89 -23.34 -5.76
C LYS A 183 -10.91 -22.20 -5.48
N TRP A 184 -11.42 -21.03 -5.11
CA TRP A 184 -10.60 -19.87 -4.77
C TRP A 184 -10.02 -19.92 -3.35
N ARG A 185 -10.58 -20.72 -2.44
CA ARG A 185 -10.26 -20.67 -1.00
C ARG A 185 -8.81 -21.05 -0.72
N GLY A 186 -8.29 -22.10 -1.36
CA GLY A 186 -6.88 -22.48 -1.23
C GLY A 186 -5.93 -21.35 -1.67
N LYS A 187 -6.25 -20.70 -2.79
CA LYS A 187 -5.46 -19.59 -3.35
C LYS A 187 -5.50 -18.38 -2.43
N LEU A 188 -6.66 -18.05 -1.86
CA LEU A 188 -6.81 -16.97 -0.89
C LEU A 188 -6.01 -17.23 0.40
N LYS A 189 -5.99 -18.47 0.90
CA LYS A 189 -5.16 -18.86 2.05
C LYS A 189 -3.67 -18.59 1.78
N LEU A 190 -3.20 -18.84 0.55
CA LEU A 190 -1.82 -18.54 0.16
C LEU A 190 -1.57 -17.02 0.07
N ILE A 191 -2.48 -16.25 -0.53
CA ILE A 191 -2.39 -14.78 -0.55
C ILE A 191 -2.31 -14.23 0.87
N ALA A 192 -3.16 -14.71 1.78
CA ALA A 192 -3.19 -14.30 3.18
C ALA A 192 -1.85 -14.61 3.88
N PHE A 193 -1.26 -15.77 3.60
CA PHE A 193 0.06 -16.12 4.10
C PHE A 193 1.15 -15.16 3.62
N ILE A 194 1.17 -14.84 2.33
CA ILE A 194 2.14 -13.91 1.72
C ILE A 194 1.97 -12.49 2.26
N CYS A 195 0.73 -12.04 2.48
CA CYS A 195 0.48 -10.71 3.05
C CYS A 195 0.95 -10.62 4.51
N ARG A 196 0.80 -11.69 5.31
CA ARG A 196 1.39 -11.76 6.65
C ARG A 196 2.92 -11.75 6.60
N LEU A 197 3.51 -12.43 5.62
CA LEU A 197 4.95 -12.39 5.39
C LEU A 197 5.42 -10.96 5.06
N MET A 198 4.68 -10.24 4.22
CA MET A 198 4.94 -8.84 3.90
C MET A 198 4.89 -7.94 5.14
N VAL A 199 3.87 -8.11 6.00
CA VAL A 199 3.79 -7.38 7.28
C VAL A 199 5.03 -7.63 8.14
N GLY A 200 5.48 -8.89 8.25
CA GLY A 200 6.71 -9.24 8.96
C GLY A 200 7.96 -8.60 8.34
N CYS A 201 8.03 -8.54 7.01
CA CYS A 201 9.11 -7.89 6.28
C CYS A 201 9.16 -6.38 6.58
N LEU A 202 8.01 -5.69 6.61
CA LEU A 202 7.97 -4.28 6.97
C LEU A 202 8.47 -4.04 8.40
N GLN A 203 8.04 -4.86 9.36
CA GLN A 203 8.46 -4.73 10.76
C GLN A 203 9.97 -4.91 10.93
N GLN A 204 10.59 -5.82 10.17
CA GLN A 204 12.01 -6.15 10.31
C GLN A 204 12.92 -5.27 9.44
N PHE A 205 12.47 -4.90 8.24
CA PHE A 205 13.30 -4.30 7.20
C PHE A 205 12.86 -2.88 6.79
N GLN A 206 11.99 -2.21 7.56
CA GLN A 206 11.52 -0.85 7.25
C GLN A 206 12.64 0.15 6.90
N SER A 207 13.77 0.10 7.62
CA SER A 207 14.92 1.00 7.40
C SER A 207 15.62 0.80 6.05
N VAL A 208 15.30 -0.26 5.32
CA VAL A 208 15.91 -0.58 4.02
C VAL A 208 14.88 -0.55 2.90
N LEU A 209 13.66 -1.01 3.17
CA LEU A 209 12.60 -1.10 2.16
C LEU A 209 12.10 0.26 1.68
N PHE A 210 12.19 1.29 2.52
CA PHE A 210 11.73 2.66 2.19
C PHE A 210 12.87 3.65 1.93
N LEU A 211 14.11 3.25 2.16
CA LEU A 211 15.27 4.11 1.93
C LEU A 211 15.37 4.47 0.44
N THR A 212 15.38 5.74 0.09
CA THR A 212 15.48 6.17 -1.31
C THR A 212 16.87 6.75 -1.58
N THR A 213 17.40 6.46 -2.77
CA THR A 213 18.70 6.98 -3.22
C THR A 213 18.54 7.62 -4.59
N GLU A 214 19.56 8.34 -5.08
CA GLU A 214 19.55 8.92 -6.42
C GLU A 214 19.25 7.88 -7.52
N ASN A 215 19.76 6.65 -7.34
CA ASN A 215 19.56 5.55 -8.29
C ASN A 215 18.23 4.80 -8.08
N TYR A 216 17.67 4.85 -6.87
CA TYR A 216 16.47 4.09 -6.50
C TYR A 216 15.45 5.00 -5.80
N THR A 217 14.73 5.78 -6.62
CA THR A 217 13.65 6.66 -6.17
C THR A 217 12.32 5.92 -6.01
N HIS A 218 12.08 4.90 -6.84
CA HIS A 218 10.88 4.06 -6.80
C HIS A 218 11.17 2.73 -6.11
N ARG A 219 10.53 2.47 -4.97
CA ARG A 219 10.69 1.24 -4.19
C ARG A 219 9.52 0.29 -4.37
N ARG A 220 9.80 -1.01 -4.57
CA ARG A 220 8.77 -2.04 -4.79
C ARG A 220 7.84 -2.29 -3.60
N VAL A 221 8.24 -1.89 -2.40
CA VAL A 221 7.38 -1.89 -1.21
C VAL A 221 6.14 -1.02 -1.44
N ILE A 222 6.30 0.13 -2.11
CA ILE A 222 5.22 1.08 -2.38
C ILE A 222 4.24 0.52 -3.41
N ASP A 223 4.72 -0.23 -4.42
CA ASP A 223 3.85 -0.93 -5.37
C ASP A 223 2.96 -1.98 -4.69
N PHE A 224 3.49 -2.68 -3.68
CA PHE A 224 2.71 -3.65 -2.91
C PHE A 224 1.62 -2.95 -2.10
N ILE A 225 1.97 -1.83 -1.45
CA ILE A 225 1.03 -1.00 -0.69
C ILE A 225 -0.05 -0.43 -1.62
N SER A 226 0.32 0.10 -2.79
CA SER A 226 -0.64 0.60 -3.77
C SER A 226 -1.61 -0.49 -4.18
N TRP A 227 -1.09 -1.67 -4.55
CA TRP A 227 -1.94 -2.78 -4.98
C TRP A 227 -2.93 -3.23 -3.91
N ILE A 228 -2.51 -3.37 -2.64
CA ILE A 228 -3.44 -3.84 -1.60
C ILE A 228 -4.53 -2.82 -1.30
N ILE A 229 -4.23 -1.52 -1.39
CA ILE A 229 -5.20 -0.42 -1.23
C ILE A 229 -6.14 -0.33 -2.43
N GLU A 230 -5.62 -0.49 -3.65
CA GLU A 230 -6.42 -0.59 -4.87
C GLU A 230 -7.40 -1.76 -4.82
N VAL A 231 -6.97 -2.92 -4.30
CA VAL A 231 -7.86 -4.06 -4.10
C VAL A 231 -8.89 -3.78 -3.02
N GLN A 232 -8.49 -3.20 -1.88
CA GLN A 232 -9.41 -2.95 -0.76
C GLN A 232 -10.52 -1.96 -1.10
N PHE A 233 -10.22 -0.94 -1.89
CA PHE A 233 -11.10 0.18 -2.18
C PHE A 233 -11.45 0.30 -3.67
N ALA A 234 -11.30 -0.79 -4.42
CA ALA A 234 -11.59 -0.87 -5.86
C ALA A 234 -11.05 0.31 -6.69
N GLY A 235 -9.73 0.47 -6.69
CA GLY A 235 -9.06 1.62 -7.31
C GLY A 235 -9.00 2.86 -6.41
N GLY A 236 -9.22 2.69 -5.10
CA GLY A 236 -9.16 3.77 -4.11
C GLY A 236 -10.50 4.47 -3.87
N LEU A 237 -11.41 4.48 -4.86
CA LEU A 237 -12.65 5.28 -4.82
C LEU A 237 -13.70 4.74 -3.85
N PHE A 238 -13.86 3.43 -3.69
CA PHE A 238 -15.01 2.87 -2.99
C PHE A 238 -14.76 2.75 -1.49
N SER A 239 -15.82 2.76 -0.67
CA SER A 239 -15.74 2.77 0.80
C SER A 239 -15.16 1.47 1.38
N SER A 240 -15.58 0.32 0.85
CA SER A 240 -14.95 -0.99 1.04
C SER A 240 -15.57 -1.99 0.07
N GLY A 241 -14.74 -2.83 -0.56
CA GLY A 241 -15.22 -3.91 -1.39
C GLY A 241 -15.01 -3.68 -2.88
N THR A 242 -14.92 -4.80 -3.58
CA THR A 242 -14.41 -4.93 -4.93
C THR A 242 -15.49 -5.08 -6.00
N GLY A 243 -16.77 -5.14 -5.58
CA GLY A 243 -17.86 -5.64 -6.44
C GLY A 243 -17.88 -7.16 -6.59
N LEU A 244 -17.07 -7.88 -5.79
CA LEU A 244 -17.00 -9.35 -5.81
C LEU A 244 -18.09 -9.99 -4.93
N ASP A 245 -18.30 -11.29 -5.13
CA ASP A 245 -19.25 -12.11 -4.35
C ASP A 245 -19.11 -11.89 -2.84
N GLU A 246 -20.24 -11.82 -2.13
CA GLU A 246 -20.29 -11.47 -0.71
C GLU A 246 -19.52 -12.46 0.18
N ASN A 247 -19.61 -13.77 -0.11
CA ASN A 247 -18.90 -14.79 0.66
C ASN A 247 -17.40 -14.69 0.43
N PHE A 248 -16.97 -14.46 -0.81
CA PHE A 248 -15.56 -14.23 -1.13
C PHE A 248 -15.05 -12.96 -0.46
N LEU A 249 -15.80 -11.85 -0.54
CA LEU A 249 -15.44 -10.57 0.04
C LEU A 249 -15.26 -10.66 1.56
N LYS A 250 -16.11 -11.43 2.25
CA LYS A 250 -15.99 -11.67 3.69
C LYS A 250 -14.66 -12.33 4.06
N GLU A 251 -14.22 -13.33 3.31
CA GLU A 251 -12.92 -14.00 3.55
C GLU A 251 -11.73 -13.14 3.13
N VAL A 252 -11.85 -12.36 2.04
CA VAL A 252 -10.84 -11.39 1.62
C VAL A 252 -10.65 -10.33 2.71
N SER A 253 -11.74 -9.85 3.31
CA SER A 253 -11.70 -8.85 4.37
C SER A 253 -10.95 -9.34 5.62
N THR A 254 -11.25 -10.54 6.10
CA THR A 254 -10.60 -11.12 7.29
C THR A 254 -9.15 -11.54 7.04
N SER A 255 -8.72 -11.61 5.79
CA SER A 255 -7.39 -12.05 5.39
C SER A 255 -6.50 -10.91 4.91
N LEU A 256 -6.86 -10.31 3.77
CA LEU A 256 -6.07 -9.30 3.06
C LEU A 256 -6.20 -7.92 3.70
N PHE A 257 -7.43 -7.49 4.05
CA PHE A 257 -7.64 -6.14 4.57
C PHE A 257 -7.15 -5.97 6.02
N VAL A 258 -7.07 -7.07 6.78
CA VAL A 258 -6.35 -7.06 8.06
C VAL A 258 -4.86 -6.77 7.84
N ALA A 259 -4.26 -7.36 6.80
CA ALA A 259 -2.86 -7.09 6.47
C ALA A 259 -2.64 -5.64 6.01
N SER A 260 -3.53 -5.05 5.20
CA SER A 260 -3.40 -3.65 4.78
C SER A 260 -3.41 -2.68 5.96
N GLU A 261 -4.32 -2.87 6.93
CA GLU A 261 -4.36 -2.04 8.14
C GLU A 261 -3.08 -2.18 8.98
N MET A 262 -2.50 -3.39 9.06
CA MET A 262 -1.22 -3.60 9.75
C MET A 262 -0.05 -2.96 9.01
N ILE A 263 -0.02 -3.04 7.68
CA ILE A 263 0.97 -2.39 6.82
C ILE A 263 0.94 -0.87 7.05
N LEU A 264 -0.23 -0.24 6.95
CA LEU A 264 -0.39 1.20 7.15
C LEU A 264 0.01 1.65 8.56
N LYS A 265 -0.27 0.82 9.58
CA LYS A 265 0.16 1.08 10.96
C LYS A 265 1.68 1.05 11.12
N CYS A 266 2.39 0.18 10.39
CA CYS A 266 3.85 0.11 10.39
C CYS A 266 4.45 1.35 9.70
N ILE A 267 3.89 1.75 8.55
CA ILE A 267 4.38 2.89 7.76
C ILE A 267 4.46 4.18 8.58
N CYS A 268 3.49 4.41 9.46
CA CYS A 268 3.44 5.60 10.31
C CYS A 268 4.68 5.77 11.22
N GLN A 269 5.42 4.70 11.48
CA GLN A 269 6.53 4.69 12.46
C GLN A 269 7.91 4.62 11.81
N ILE A 270 7.98 4.71 10.49
CA ILE A 270 9.23 4.61 9.76
C ILE A 270 10.03 5.87 10.03
N GLU A 271 11.23 5.70 10.57
CA GLU A 271 12.15 6.80 10.89
C GLU A 271 12.58 7.57 9.63
N SER A 272 13.20 8.74 9.82
CA SER A 272 13.76 9.52 8.73
C SER A 272 15.14 9.00 8.31
N ASP A 273 15.51 9.28 7.06
CA ASP A 273 16.88 9.08 6.59
C ASP A 273 17.81 10.12 7.24
N SER A 274 19.11 9.82 7.35
CA SER A 274 20.08 10.75 7.95
C SER A 274 20.06 12.12 7.26
N GLY A 275 19.70 13.17 8.01
CA GLY A 275 19.67 14.54 7.53
C GLY A 275 18.29 15.07 7.12
N HIS A 276 17.24 14.25 7.22
CA HIS A 276 15.85 14.66 6.96
C HIS A 276 15.01 14.59 8.24
N GLU A 277 13.99 15.44 8.32
CA GLU A 277 12.98 15.41 9.39
C GLU A 277 11.81 14.48 9.02
N ALA A 278 11.46 14.43 7.73
CA ALA A 278 10.38 13.59 7.25
C ALA A 278 10.78 12.11 7.16
N SER A 279 9.81 11.22 7.39
CA SER A 279 9.98 9.77 7.28
C SER A 279 10.55 9.33 5.93
N SER A 280 11.40 8.30 5.88
CA SER A 280 11.78 7.68 4.59
C SER A 280 10.55 7.21 3.80
N ALA A 281 9.46 6.88 4.50
CA ALA A 281 8.21 6.48 3.88
C ALA A 281 7.50 7.61 3.13
N THR A 282 7.54 8.85 3.64
CA THR A 282 6.93 10.00 2.94
C THR A 282 7.68 10.27 1.64
N LYS A 283 9.02 10.26 1.71
CA LYS A 283 9.89 10.42 0.53
C LYS A 283 9.63 9.33 -0.52
N ALA A 284 9.55 8.06 -0.12
CA ALA A 284 9.23 6.96 -1.02
C ALA A 284 7.84 7.07 -1.65
N LEU A 285 6.83 7.54 -0.89
CA LEU A 285 5.47 7.76 -1.39
C LEU A 285 5.43 8.88 -2.44
N VAL A 286 6.03 10.03 -2.15
CA VAL A 286 6.07 11.19 -3.05
C VAL A 286 6.80 10.86 -4.35
N LEU A 287 7.95 10.17 -4.28
CA LEU A 287 8.75 9.82 -5.46
C LEU A 287 8.10 8.77 -6.37
N THR A 288 7.25 7.88 -5.83
CA THR A 288 6.64 6.79 -6.60
C THR A 288 5.48 7.25 -7.49
N ASN A 289 4.91 8.45 -7.23
CA ASN A 289 3.80 9.03 -8.02
C ASN A 289 2.62 8.06 -8.23
N LEU A 290 2.05 7.57 -7.13
CA LEU A 290 0.87 6.69 -7.15
C LEU A 290 -0.38 7.40 -7.68
N THR A 291 -1.42 6.61 -7.94
CA THR A 291 -2.72 7.21 -8.30
C THR A 291 -3.24 8.11 -7.17
N PRO A 292 -3.75 9.32 -7.47
CA PRO A 292 -4.12 10.29 -6.43
C PRO A 292 -5.17 9.75 -5.42
N LEU A 293 -6.14 8.95 -5.88
CA LEU A 293 -7.12 8.30 -5.00
C LEU A 293 -6.48 7.37 -3.97
N VAL A 294 -5.46 6.60 -4.38
CA VAL A 294 -4.72 5.69 -3.50
C VAL A 294 -3.90 6.49 -2.50
N ASN A 295 -3.23 7.56 -2.92
CA ASN A 295 -2.51 8.45 -2.02
C ASN A 295 -3.43 9.07 -0.96
N CYS A 296 -4.60 9.58 -1.35
CA CYS A 296 -5.60 10.08 -0.41
C CYS A 296 -5.98 9.04 0.66
N ARG A 297 -6.16 7.77 0.25
CA ARG A 297 -6.44 6.66 1.17
C ARG A 297 -5.27 6.40 2.11
N ILE A 298 -4.05 6.29 1.59
CA ILE A 298 -2.85 6.06 2.39
C ILE A 298 -2.67 7.19 3.42
N LEU A 299 -2.67 8.45 2.97
CA LEU A 299 -2.46 9.63 3.83
C LEU A 299 -3.54 9.74 4.91
N SER A 300 -4.81 9.58 4.55
CA SER A 300 -5.92 9.61 5.52
C SER A 300 -5.77 8.54 6.61
N LYS A 301 -5.34 7.33 6.24
CA LYS A 301 -5.15 6.22 7.18
C LYS A 301 -3.89 6.37 8.02
N VAL A 302 -2.83 6.92 7.45
CA VAL A 302 -1.64 7.30 8.20
C VAL A 302 -1.99 8.33 9.27
N LEU A 303 -2.68 9.41 8.89
CA LEU A 303 -3.12 10.45 9.83
C LEU A 303 -4.02 9.89 10.94
N VAL A 304 -4.96 8.99 10.63
CA VAL A 304 -5.78 8.28 11.63
C VAL A 304 -4.95 7.38 12.54
N ASN A 305 -3.90 6.75 12.03
CA ASN A 305 -3.03 5.89 12.83
C ASN A 305 -2.04 6.68 13.68
N LEU A 306 -1.59 7.85 13.22
CA LEU A 306 -0.83 8.82 14.00
C LEU A 306 -1.64 9.32 15.18
N SER A 307 -2.92 9.65 15.00
CA SER A 307 -3.79 10.12 16.09
C SER A 307 -4.09 9.07 17.17
N LYS A 308 -3.75 7.80 16.93
CA LYS A 308 -3.80 6.73 17.94
C LYS A 308 -2.50 6.63 18.75
N ARG A 309 -1.49 7.43 18.44
CA ARG A 309 -0.19 7.45 19.12
C ARG A 309 -0.15 8.60 20.12
N HIS A 310 0.63 8.39 21.18
CA HIS A 310 0.86 9.40 22.22
C HIS A 310 2.22 10.09 22.08
N ASP A 311 3.11 9.54 21.26
CA ASP A 311 4.47 10.05 21.08
C ASP A 311 4.50 11.17 20.03
N PRO A 312 4.82 12.42 20.41
CA PRO A 312 4.89 13.54 19.48
C PRO A 312 6.01 13.40 18.44
N ALA A 313 7.08 12.65 18.73
CA ALA A 313 8.18 12.45 17.78
C ALA A 313 7.69 11.78 16.48
N VAL A 314 6.69 10.91 16.57
CA VAL A 314 6.11 10.21 15.41
C VAL A 314 5.29 11.17 14.54
N PHE A 315 4.70 12.24 15.11
CA PHE A 315 4.00 13.25 14.33
C PHE A 315 4.98 14.08 13.49
N LYS A 316 6.16 14.41 14.02
CA LYS A 316 7.20 15.16 13.30
C LYS A 316 7.63 14.48 11.99
N LEU A 317 7.62 13.15 11.95
CA LEU A 317 7.93 12.37 10.75
C LEU A 317 6.97 12.61 9.57
N TRP A 318 5.76 13.10 9.84
CA TRP A 318 4.68 13.32 8.86
C TRP A 318 4.19 14.77 8.80
N LEU A 319 4.58 15.59 9.77
CA LEU A 319 4.21 16.98 9.95
C LEU A 319 5.47 17.75 10.37
N SER A 320 6.20 18.24 9.38
CA SER A 320 7.41 19.03 9.51
C SER A 320 7.46 20.11 8.42
N GLU A 321 8.47 20.97 8.46
CA GLU A 321 8.72 21.94 7.40
C GLU A 321 9.02 21.28 6.04
N GLU A 322 9.59 20.07 6.04
CA GLU A 322 9.86 19.32 4.80
C GLU A 322 8.61 18.67 4.21
N PHE A 323 7.67 18.27 5.06
CA PHE A 323 6.50 17.51 4.62
C PHE A 323 5.30 17.72 5.54
N ASN A 324 4.16 18.09 4.93
CA ASN A 324 2.88 18.23 5.59
C ASN A 324 1.87 17.24 4.99
N ALA A 325 1.59 16.14 5.72
CA ALA A 325 0.65 15.12 5.29
C ALA A 325 -0.78 15.64 5.03
N TYR A 326 -1.22 16.71 5.71
CA TYR A 326 -2.53 17.32 5.45
C TYR A 326 -2.54 18.08 4.12
N ALA A 327 -1.49 18.85 3.83
CA ALA A 327 -1.36 19.56 2.56
C ALA A 327 -1.26 18.57 1.40
N GLU A 328 -0.40 17.55 1.52
CA GLU A 328 -0.24 16.50 0.51
C GLU A 328 -1.55 15.74 0.25
N PHE A 329 -2.36 15.52 1.30
CA PHE A 329 -3.70 14.93 1.16
C PHE A 329 -4.60 15.78 0.25
N PHE A 330 -4.64 17.09 0.45
CA PHE A 330 -5.46 17.98 -0.37
C PHE A 330 -4.92 18.13 -1.79
N THR A 331 -3.60 18.13 -1.99
CA THR A 331 -2.98 18.10 -3.32
C THR A 331 -3.40 16.86 -4.11
N ASN A 332 -3.38 15.68 -3.48
CA ASN A 332 -3.84 14.45 -4.12
C ASN A 332 -5.36 14.43 -4.31
N LEU A 333 -6.13 15.07 -3.42
CA LEU A 333 -7.57 15.20 -3.58
C LEU A 333 -7.92 16.06 -4.78
N ASP A 334 -7.19 17.16 -4.99
CA ASP A 334 -7.36 18.00 -6.18
C ASP A 334 -7.04 17.22 -7.46
N ALA A 335 -5.87 16.57 -7.50
CA ALA A 335 -5.46 15.77 -8.65
C ALA A 335 -6.45 14.62 -8.95
N ALA A 336 -7.05 14.00 -7.92
CA ALA A 336 -8.03 12.94 -8.09
C ALA A 336 -9.35 13.41 -8.74
N PHE A 337 -9.71 14.68 -8.57
CA PHE A 337 -11.01 15.23 -8.97
C PHE A 337 -10.91 16.44 -9.92
N ALA A 338 -9.73 16.74 -10.47
CA ALA A 338 -9.52 17.85 -11.39
C ALA A 338 -10.50 17.82 -12.58
N ASP A 339 -10.73 16.62 -13.12
CA ASP A 339 -11.63 16.36 -14.26
C ASP A 339 -13.06 15.97 -13.84
N TRP A 340 -13.36 15.96 -12.54
CA TRP A 340 -14.69 15.58 -12.07
C TRP A 340 -15.72 16.67 -12.35
N ARG A 341 -16.80 16.30 -13.03
CA ARG A 341 -17.90 17.18 -13.42
C ARG A 341 -19.24 16.51 -13.05
N PRO A 342 -19.78 16.76 -11.83
CA PRO A 342 -20.92 16.01 -11.30
C PRO A 342 -22.23 16.21 -12.08
N TYR A 343 -22.33 17.26 -12.90
CA TYR A 343 -23.53 17.62 -13.67
C TYR A 343 -23.37 17.40 -15.19
N GLU A 344 -22.22 16.91 -15.65
CA GLU A 344 -22.02 16.60 -17.06
C GLU A 344 -22.42 15.16 -17.35
N THR A 345 -23.21 14.96 -18.41
CA THR A 345 -23.79 13.65 -18.79
C THR A 345 -22.77 12.62 -19.26
N VAL A 346 -21.53 13.03 -19.51
CA VAL A 346 -20.44 12.16 -19.99
C VAL A 346 -19.21 12.35 -19.12
N SER A 347 -19.30 12.01 -17.84
CA SER A 347 -18.08 11.69 -17.11
C SER A 347 -17.52 10.41 -17.73
N ASN A 348 -16.34 10.47 -18.33
CA ASN A 348 -15.66 9.27 -18.76
C ASN A 348 -15.37 8.44 -17.50
N ALA A 349 -16.08 7.33 -17.29
CA ALA A 349 -15.80 6.39 -16.19
C ALA A 349 -14.34 5.90 -16.19
N SER A 350 -13.64 6.04 -17.32
CA SER A 350 -12.20 5.81 -17.45
C SER A 350 -11.31 6.83 -16.72
N ALA A 351 -11.85 7.97 -16.27
CA ALA A 351 -11.12 8.97 -15.49
C ALA A 351 -10.78 8.45 -14.08
N PHE A 352 -11.64 7.60 -13.52
CA PHE A 352 -11.36 6.90 -12.26
C PHE A 352 -10.82 5.52 -12.59
N HIS A 353 -9.53 5.31 -12.36
CA HIS A 353 -8.88 4.04 -12.63
C HIS A 353 -9.45 2.94 -11.71
N VAL A 354 -10.44 2.18 -12.20
CA VAL A 354 -10.87 0.93 -11.57
C VAL A 354 -10.03 -0.21 -12.15
N PRO A 355 -9.31 -0.98 -11.33
CA PRO A 355 -8.54 -2.11 -11.83
C PRO A 355 -9.42 -3.09 -12.60
N ARG A 356 -9.07 -3.37 -13.87
CA ARG A 356 -9.90 -4.15 -14.81
C ARG A 356 -10.32 -5.52 -14.29
N PHE A 357 -9.52 -6.13 -13.40
CA PHE A 357 -9.79 -7.44 -12.81
C PHE A 357 -10.90 -7.43 -11.74
N LEU A 358 -11.44 -6.26 -11.37
CA LEU A 358 -12.55 -6.13 -10.42
C LEU A 358 -13.93 -6.21 -11.09
N ASN A 359 -13.99 -6.33 -12.43
CA ASN A 359 -15.20 -6.50 -13.24
C ASN A 359 -16.36 -5.53 -12.89
N PHE A 360 -16.00 -4.32 -12.47
CA PHE A 360 -16.95 -3.33 -11.98
C PHE A 360 -17.63 -2.62 -13.16
N LYS A 361 -18.96 -2.77 -13.28
CA LYS A 361 -19.78 -2.02 -14.24
C LYS A 361 -20.33 -0.78 -13.57
N THR A 362 -19.66 0.36 -13.76
CA THR A 362 -20.12 1.62 -13.18
C THR A 362 -21.05 2.35 -14.14
N ASP A 363 -22.30 2.55 -13.75
CA ASP A 363 -23.14 3.60 -14.36
C ASP A 363 -22.87 4.96 -13.69
N GLN A 364 -23.34 6.06 -14.30
CA GLN A 364 -23.09 7.40 -13.79
C GLN A 364 -23.66 7.63 -12.38
N LYS A 365 -24.82 7.03 -12.05
CA LYS A 365 -25.48 7.22 -10.75
C LYS A 365 -24.70 6.52 -9.65
N HIS A 366 -24.21 5.31 -9.92
CA HIS A 366 -23.35 4.55 -9.04
C HIS A 366 -22.01 5.26 -8.84
N LEU A 367 -21.46 5.87 -9.90
CA LEU A 367 -20.21 6.63 -9.80
C LEU A 367 -20.37 7.85 -8.88
N SER A 368 -21.41 8.67 -9.07
CA SER A 368 -21.66 9.84 -8.21
C SER A 368 -21.85 9.45 -6.74
N SER A 369 -22.60 8.37 -6.48
CA SER A 369 -22.75 7.82 -5.12
C SER A 369 -21.41 7.36 -4.53
N ALA A 370 -20.56 6.70 -5.32
CA ALA A 370 -19.24 6.27 -4.88
C ALA A 370 -18.31 7.45 -4.56
N VAL A 371 -18.34 8.51 -5.37
CA VAL A 371 -17.60 9.76 -5.09
C VAL A 371 -18.08 10.40 -3.79
N GLU A 372 -19.38 10.51 -3.58
CA GLU A 372 -19.93 11.05 -2.33
C GLU A 372 -19.49 10.24 -1.11
N GLN A 373 -19.56 8.91 -1.20
CA GLN A 373 -19.08 8.01 -0.15
C GLN A 373 -17.57 8.14 0.08
N PHE A 374 -16.77 8.28 -0.98
CA PHE A 374 -15.33 8.49 -0.90
C PHE A 374 -15.01 9.74 -0.10
N LEU A 375 -15.54 10.88 -0.55
CA LEU A 375 -15.32 12.18 0.07
C LEU A 375 -15.78 12.17 1.53
N THR A 376 -16.98 11.65 1.81
CA THR A 376 -17.50 11.50 3.17
C THR A 376 -16.55 10.67 4.04
N THR A 377 -16.08 9.53 3.53
CA THR A 377 -15.18 8.65 4.27
C THR A 377 -13.87 9.36 4.60
N LEU A 378 -13.26 10.04 3.62
CA LEU A 378 -12.01 10.77 3.84
C LEU A 378 -12.20 11.92 4.83
N THR A 379 -13.26 12.73 4.70
CA THR A 379 -13.60 13.80 5.65
C THR A 379 -13.71 13.25 7.08
N VAL A 380 -14.35 12.09 7.25
CA VAL A 380 -14.45 11.42 8.55
C VAL A 380 -13.10 10.94 9.05
N GLU A 381 -12.27 10.32 8.22
CA GLU A 381 -10.93 9.85 8.62
C GLU A 381 -10.02 11.03 8.99
N ILE A 382 -9.99 12.09 8.19
CA ILE A 382 -9.23 13.31 8.52
C ILE A 382 -9.75 13.91 9.83
N SER A 383 -11.06 14.04 10.02
CA SER A 383 -11.64 14.51 11.28
C SER A 383 -11.25 13.63 12.50
N LYS A 384 -11.19 12.31 12.33
CA LYS A 384 -10.68 11.40 13.38
C LYS A 384 -9.21 11.65 13.69
N SER A 385 -8.40 12.05 12.70
CA SER A 385 -7.00 12.40 12.95
C SER A 385 -6.86 13.67 13.80
N VAL A 386 -7.69 14.67 13.53
CA VAL A 386 -7.68 15.97 14.23
C VAL A 386 -7.95 15.82 15.73
N ARG A 387 -8.82 14.88 16.12
CA ARG A 387 -9.26 14.71 17.52
C ARG A 387 -8.11 14.58 18.53
N ASN A 388 -7.01 13.94 18.15
CA ASN A 388 -5.85 13.73 19.02
C ASN A 388 -4.58 14.37 18.46
N LEU A 389 -4.72 15.38 17.59
CA LEU A 389 -3.58 16.13 17.06
C LEU A 389 -2.94 16.96 18.18
N PRO A 390 -1.63 16.80 18.49
CA PRO A 390 -0.98 17.64 19.47
C PRO A 390 -0.95 19.11 19.03
N HIS A 391 -1.08 20.03 19.99
CA HIS A 391 -1.20 21.46 19.73
C HIS A 391 -0.04 22.04 18.89
N GLU A 392 1.18 21.53 19.08
CA GLU A 392 2.37 21.95 18.33
C GLU A 392 2.30 21.65 16.82
N PHE A 393 1.50 20.65 16.41
CA PHE A 393 1.32 20.30 15.01
C PHE A 393 0.03 20.88 14.41
N PHE A 394 -0.79 21.58 15.20
CA PHE A 394 -2.05 22.15 14.72
C PHE A 394 -1.84 23.17 13.58
N GLY A 395 -0.73 23.91 13.59
CA GLY A 395 -0.40 24.86 12.53
C GLY A 395 -0.33 24.22 11.14
N TYR A 396 0.15 22.98 11.02
CA TYR A 396 0.19 22.25 9.74
C TYR A 396 -1.22 21.94 9.21
N LEU A 397 -2.15 21.58 10.10
CA LEU A 397 -3.55 21.39 9.75
C LEU A 397 -4.22 22.71 9.37
N GLU A 398 -4.04 23.74 10.20
CA GLU A 398 -4.64 25.07 10.00
C GLU A 398 -4.24 25.66 8.64
N THR A 399 -2.94 25.66 8.32
CA THR A 399 -2.44 26.13 7.02
C THR A 399 -3.04 25.34 5.86
N ALA A 400 -3.00 24.00 5.92
CA ALA A 400 -3.54 23.15 4.87
C ALA A 400 -5.04 23.39 4.65
N LEU A 401 -5.82 23.58 5.72
CA LEU A 401 -7.25 23.84 5.60
C LEU A 401 -7.55 25.24 5.07
N LEU A 402 -6.82 26.29 5.49
CA LEU A 402 -7.01 27.65 4.98
C LEU A 402 -6.73 27.73 3.48
N GLU A 403 -5.60 27.14 3.04
CA GLU A 403 -5.26 27.05 1.61
C GLU A 403 -6.34 26.29 0.84
N SER A 404 -6.81 25.17 1.40
CA SER A 404 -7.79 24.31 0.75
C SER A 404 -9.20 24.93 0.66
N VAL A 405 -9.62 25.70 1.66
CA VAL A 405 -10.90 26.45 1.61
C VAL A 405 -10.89 27.45 0.44
N LEU A 406 -9.75 28.09 0.20
CA LEU A 406 -9.56 29.08 -0.87
C LEU A 406 -9.27 28.44 -2.23
N HIS A 407 -9.07 27.12 -2.29
CA HIS A 407 -8.63 26.38 -3.47
C HIS A 407 -9.68 26.37 -4.59
N ALA A 408 -9.27 26.57 -5.85
CA ALA A 408 -10.15 26.68 -7.02
C ALA A 408 -11.11 25.48 -7.22
N SER A 409 -10.75 24.28 -6.77
CA SER A 409 -11.62 23.11 -6.79
C SER A 409 -12.70 23.18 -5.70
N SER A 410 -13.98 23.10 -6.12
CA SER A 410 -15.12 23.06 -5.21
C SER A 410 -15.12 21.84 -4.30
N VAL A 411 -14.59 20.70 -4.78
CA VAL A 411 -14.45 19.46 -4.00
C VAL A 411 -13.44 19.65 -2.87
N VAL A 412 -12.28 20.23 -3.17
CA VAL A 412 -11.24 20.52 -2.16
C VAL A 412 -11.78 21.51 -1.13
N SER A 413 -12.41 22.59 -1.58
CA SER A 413 -12.98 23.62 -0.69
C SER A 413 -14.05 23.06 0.23
N ILE A 414 -15.01 22.25 -0.27
CA ILE A 414 -16.09 21.73 0.58
C ILE A 414 -15.58 20.71 1.61
N VAL A 415 -14.64 19.83 1.24
CA VAL A 415 -14.02 18.89 2.18
C VAL A 415 -13.26 19.64 3.27
N ALA A 416 -12.48 20.68 2.90
CA ALA A 416 -11.78 21.51 3.87
C ALA A 416 -12.74 22.26 4.80
N GLN A 417 -13.84 22.82 4.28
CA GLN A 417 -14.87 23.47 5.09
C GLN A 417 -15.54 22.50 6.07
N ASP A 418 -15.80 21.26 5.67
CA ASP A 418 -16.41 20.24 6.56
C ASP A 418 -15.45 19.85 7.69
N ILE A 419 -14.15 19.70 7.40
CA ILE A 419 -13.13 19.45 8.43
C ILE A 419 -12.98 20.65 9.36
N TRP A 420 -13.00 21.88 8.83
CA TRP A 420 -13.05 23.10 9.64
C TRP A 420 -14.25 23.12 10.58
N CYS A 421 -15.43 22.76 10.08
CA CYS A 421 -16.63 22.66 10.91
C CYS A 421 -16.45 21.64 12.04
N PHE A 422 -15.77 20.52 11.78
CA PHE A 422 -15.41 19.57 12.84
C PHE A 422 -14.48 20.21 13.89
N VAL A 423 -13.41 20.91 13.45
CA VAL A 423 -12.47 21.62 14.35
C VAL A 423 -13.21 22.59 15.27
N VAL A 424 -14.03 23.49 14.73
CA VAL A 424 -14.71 24.50 15.56
C VAL A 424 -15.84 23.94 16.40
N ARG A 425 -16.51 22.88 15.94
CA ARG A 425 -17.62 22.25 16.67
C ARG A 425 -17.14 21.47 17.89
N TYR A 426 -16.00 20.78 17.78
CA TYR A 426 -15.45 19.95 18.85
C TYR A 426 -14.27 20.62 19.58
N GLY A 427 -13.85 21.81 19.14
CA GLY A 427 -12.93 22.68 19.85
C GLY A 427 -13.60 23.49 20.97
N SER A 428 -12.90 24.51 21.47
CA SER A 428 -13.46 25.41 22.48
C SER A 428 -14.37 26.46 21.85
N ALA A 429 -15.37 26.94 22.61
CA ALA A 429 -16.21 28.05 22.17
C ALA A 429 -15.42 29.34 21.89
N GLU A 430 -14.27 29.51 22.55
CA GLU A 430 -13.37 30.64 22.30
C GLU A 430 -12.64 30.49 20.97
N LEU A 431 -12.19 29.28 20.63
CA LEU A 431 -11.58 28.99 19.32
C LEU A 431 -12.54 29.30 18.18
N CYS A 432 -13.79 28.85 18.29
CA CYS A 432 -14.83 29.16 17.29
C CYS A 432 -15.04 30.67 17.15
N TRP A 433 -15.12 31.40 18.26
CA TRP A 433 -15.26 32.86 18.25
C TRP A 433 -14.08 33.57 17.59
N GLN A 434 -12.85 33.16 17.89
CA GLN A 434 -11.65 33.71 17.28
C GLN A 434 -11.66 33.56 15.76
N TYR A 435 -12.02 32.37 15.25
CA TYR A 435 -12.13 32.17 13.80
C TYR A 435 -13.28 32.95 13.17
N VAL A 436 -14.43 33.09 13.84
CA VAL A 436 -15.52 33.94 13.33
C VAL A 436 -15.06 35.39 13.16
N ILE A 437 -14.36 35.94 14.15
CA ILE A 437 -13.82 37.31 14.06
C ILE A 437 -12.77 37.41 12.97
N LEU A 438 -11.84 36.46 12.89
CA LEU A 438 -10.79 36.43 11.87
C LEU A 438 -11.38 36.37 10.45
N LEU A 439 -12.27 35.41 10.19
CA LEU A 439 -12.91 35.23 8.90
C LEU A 439 -13.79 36.43 8.53
N GLY A 440 -14.55 36.95 9.49
CA GLY A 440 -15.38 38.14 9.30
C GLY A 440 -14.56 39.37 8.90
N ASN A 441 -13.48 39.66 9.64
CA ASN A 441 -12.56 40.76 9.31
C ASN A 441 -11.88 40.54 7.94
N THR A 442 -11.54 39.29 7.60
CA THR A 442 -10.94 38.94 6.30
C THR A 442 -11.92 39.20 5.16
N VAL A 443 -13.18 38.79 5.29
CA VAL A 443 -14.22 39.04 4.29
C VAL A 443 -14.48 40.54 4.12
N LEU A 444 -14.55 41.30 5.22
CA LEU A 444 -14.70 42.76 5.17
C LEU A 444 -13.52 43.43 4.45
N CYS A 445 -12.28 43.09 4.82
CA CYS A 445 -11.07 43.61 4.18
C CYS A 445 -11.02 43.29 2.68
N LEU A 446 -11.41 42.06 2.29
CA LEU A 446 -11.50 41.67 0.88
C LEU A 446 -12.59 42.46 0.14
N ALA A 447 -13.73 42.72 0.77
CA ALA A 447 -14.81 43.52 0.20
C ALA A 447 -14.40 44.99 0.01
N GLU A 448 -13.76 45.60 1.01
CA GLU A 448 -13.20 46.95 0.91
C GLU A 448 -12.18 47.05 -0.23
N LYS A 449 -11.27 46.07 -0.33
CA LYS A 449 -10.28 46.00 -1.41
C LYS A 449 -10.93 45.81 -2.77
N TYR A 450 -11.99 45.01 -2.86
CA TYR A 450 -12.75 44.83 -4.09
C TYR A 450 -13.39 46.14 -4.56
N HIS A 451 -13.96 46.92 -3.63
CA HIS A 451 -14.55 48.24 -3.93
C HIS A 451 -13.50 49.29 -4.34
N SER A 452 -12.26 49.20 -3.85
CA SER A 452 -11.21 50.20 -4.09
C SER A 452 -10.33 49.93 -5.32
N THR A 453 -10.39 48.76 -5.96
CA THR A 453 -9.46 48.37 -7.04
C THR A 453 -10.13 48.45 -8.42
N PRO A 454 -9.53 49.17 -9.41
CA PRO A 454 -10.02 49.16 -10.80
C PRO A 454 -9.91 47.76 -11.43
N GLN A 455 -10.77 47.48 -12.42
CA GLN A 455 -11.27 46.16 -12.82
C GLN A 455 -10.27 45.06 -13.27
N THR A 456 -8.96 45.25 -13.15
CA THR A 456 -7.94 44.42 -13.81
C THR A 456 -7.20 43.45 -12.88
N GLY A 457 -7.59 43.30 -11.61
CA GLY A 457 -6.88 42.45 -10.65
C GLY A 457 -7.69 42.04 -9.42
N HIS A 458 -8.98 41.75 -9.57
CA HIS A 458 -9.84 41.37 -8.45
C HIS A 458 -9.42 40.02 -7.83
N PRO A 459 -9.39 39.89 -6.49
CA PRO A 459 -9.45 38.55 -5.89
C PRO A 459 -10.72 37.87 -6.40
N PRO A 460 -10.69 36.56 -6.73
CA PRO A 460 -11.84 35.91 -7.32
C PRO A 460 -13.02 35.99 -6.35
N LEU A 461 -14.14 36.58 -6.78
CA LEU A 461 -15.43 36.61 -6.05
C LEU A 461 -15.78 35.25 -5.43
N GLU A 462 -15.31 34.18 -6.07
CA GLU A 462 -15.43 32.80 -5.61
C GLU A 462 -14.71 32.52 -4.28
N GLN A 463 -13.50 33.05 -4.06
CA GLN A 463 -12.80 32.93 -2.77
C GLN A 463 -13.54 33.66 -1.65
N MET A 464 -14.04 34.87 -1.92
CA MET A 464 -14.87 35.60 -0.97
C MET A 464 -16.16 34.82 -0.64
N SER A 465 -16.80 34.24 -1.66
CA SER A 465 -17.98 33.39 -1.49
C SER A 465 -17.70 32.17 -0.61
N ARG A 466 -16.55 31.50 -0.80
CA ARG A 466 -16.14 30.36 0.03
C ARG A 466 -15.86 30.73 1.47
N LEU A 467 -15.17 31.85 1.71
CA LEU A 467 -14.94 32.37 3.06
C LEU A 467 -16.27 32.77 3.74
N GLY A 468 -17.16 33.43 3.01
CA GLY A 468 -18.50 33.75 3.50
C GLY A 468 -19.33 32.51 3.83
N GLY A 469 -19.24 31.48 2.99
CA GLY A 469 -19.86 30.16 3.23
C GLY A 469 -19.34 29.48 4.49
N LEU A 470 -18.01 29.48 4.69
CA LEU A 470 -17.39 28.95 5.90
C LEU A 470 -17.81 29.74 7.16
N LEU A 471 -17.76 31.07 7.09
CA LEU A 471 -18.18 31.97 8.18
C LEU A 471 -19.63 31.71 8.58
N SER A 472 -20.54 31.59 7.59
CA SER A 472 -21.95 31.28 7.81
C SER A 472 -22.13 29.98 8.60
N ARG A 473 -21.35 28.93 8.26
CA ARG A 473 -21.36 27.66 9.00
C ARG A 473 -20.85 27.82 10.43
N PHE A 474 -19.81 28.64 10.66
CA PHE A 474 -19.24 28.84 12.00
C PHE A 474 -20.19 29.58 12.95
N LEU A 475 -20.97 30.53 12.46
CA LEU A 475 -21.95 31.28 13.26
C LEU A 475 -22.95 30.37 13.98
N ILE A 476 -23.25 29.19 13.41
CA ILE A 476 -24.14 28.18 14.00
C ILE A 476 -23.56 27.58 15.28
N PHE A 477 -22.23 27.52 15.42
CA PHE A 477 -21.54 26.90 16.56
C PHE A 477 -21.23 27.86 17.70
N LEU A 478 -21.47 29.17 17.53
CA LEU A 478 -21.31 30.14 18.60
C LEU A 478 -22.28 29.89 19.75
N THR A 479 -21.85 30.14 20.99
CA THR A 479 -22.74 30.14 22.15
C THR A 479 -23.80 31.24 22.02
N ALA A 480 -24.94 31.11 22.71
CA ALA A 480 -25.99 32.13 22.71
C ALA A 480 -25.45 33.54 23.05
N ARG A 481 -24.52 33.64 24.00
CA ARG A 481 -23.87 34.91 24.37
C ARG A 481 -23.02 35.48 23.24
N GLN A 482 -22.27 34.63 22.54
CA GLN A 482 -21.45 35.04 21.40
C GLN A 482 -22.30 35.39 20.18
N GLN A 483 -23.43 34.71 19.95
CA GLN A 483 -24.37 35.04 18.88
C GLN A 483 -25.03 36.41 19.07
N VAL A 484 -25.33 36.80 20.32
CA VAL A 484 -25.81 38.16 20.62
C VAL A 484 -24.70 39.17 20.35
N ARG A 485 -23.45 38.85 20.70
CA ARG A 485 -22.29 39.71 20.42
C ARG A 485 -22.01 39.86 18.93
N SER A 486 -22.03 38.79 18.13
CA SER A 486 -21.78 38.88 16.69
C SER A 486 -22.81 39.75 15.97
N ARG A 487 -24.08 39.72 16.38
CA ARG A 487 -25.12 40.63 15.86
C ARG A 487 -24.84 42.10 16.15
N LEU A 488 -24.14 42.41 17.25
CA LEU A 488 -23.70 43.78 17.56
C LEU A 488 -22.52 44.24 16.69
N TYR A 489 -21.77 43.31 16.10
CA TYR A 489 -20.67 43.61 15.18
C TYR A 489 -21.11 43.74 13.71
N HIS A 490 -22.42 43.65 13.40
CA HIS A 490 -22.98 43.79 12.05
C HIS A 490 -22.27 42.93 10.98
N PHE A 491 -21.98 41.67 11.30
CA PHE A 491 -21.59 40.67 10.28
C PHE A 491 -22.77 40.28 9.38
#